data_AF-A0A2S3XCU2-F1
#
_entry.id   AF-A0A2S3XCU2-F1
#
_cell.length_a   1.000
_cell.length_b   1.000
_cell.length_c   1.000
_cell.angle_alpha   90.00
_cell.angle_beta   90.00
_cell.angle_gamma   90.00
#
_symmetry.space_group_name_H-M   'P 1'
#
loop_
_entity.id
_entity.type
_entity.pdbx_description
1 polymer ?
#
loop_
_entity_poly.entity_id
_entity_poly.type
_entity_poly.pdbx_seq_one_letter_code
_entity_poly.pdbx_strand_id
1 'polypeptide(L)'
;MIETADHLFCETMNILESESKIRGSLLEELTDIYDSTITTSKFKDQKFNMLVLDNLSDVINEDTLDNVRHLLGDRAYITERIKSRLDSNIFWSQPVSILAYLLAVEQPLALKELWPYAESEESLEIIYSDLGKKYHN
;
A
#
# COMPACT_ATOMS: atom_id res chain seq x y z
N MET A 1 -2.76 41.63 -22.28
CA MET A 1 -3.16 40.21 -22.36
C MET A 1 -1.96 39.35 -21.96
N ILE A 2 -1.73 39.22 -20.65
CA ILE A 2 -0.88 38.24 -19.94
C ILE A 2 -1.44 38.39 -18.51
N GLU A 3 -2.46 37.61 -18.17
CA GLU A 3 -3.02 37.60 -16.80
C GLU A 3 -3.87 36.33 -16.62
N THR A 4 -4.42 35.81 -17.71
CA THR A 4 -5.23 34.58 -17.70
C THR A 4 -4.41 33.28 -17.76
N ALA A 5 -3.11 33.35 -18.07
CA ALA A 5 -2.25 32.15 -18.07
C ALA A 5 -1.67 31.85 -16.68
N ASP A 6 -1.35 32.88 -15.89
CA ASP A 6 -0.63 32.73 -14.61
C ASP A 6 -1.50 32.10 -13.51
N HIS A 7 -2.79 32.42 -13.49
CA HIS A 7 -3.74 31.86 -12.52
C HIS A 7 -4.05 30.37 -12.76
N LEU A 8 -3.91 29.85 -13.98
CA LEU A 8 -4.20 28.44 -14.27
C LEU A 8 -3.04 27.51 -13.83
N PHE A 9 -1.80 28.01 -13.82
CA PHE A 9 -0.63 27.25 -13.37
C PHE A 9 -0.53 27.17 -11.85
N CYS A 10 -0.93 28.23 -11.13
CA CYS A 10 -0.83 28.29 -9.68
C CYS A 10 -1.83 27.37 -8.96
N GLU A 11 -3.07 27.28 -9.47
CA GLU A 11 -4.10 26.39 -8.89
C GLU A 11 -3.74 24.91 -9.09
N THR A 12 -3.15 24.58 -10.24
CA THR A 12 -2.68 23.21 -10.54
C THR A 12 -1.48 22.81 -9.66
N MET A 13 -0.53 23.72 -9.40
CA MET A 13 0.62 23.44 -8.53
C MET A 13 0.23 23.18 -7.07
N ASN A 14 -0.77 23.91 -6.55
CA ASN A 14 -1.23 23.76 -5.17
C ASN A 14 -2.00 22.44 -4.93
N ILE A 15 -2.75 21.97 -5.93
CA ILE A 15 -3.44 20.67 -5.88
C ILE A 15 -2.42 19.52 -5.93
N LEU A 16 -1.47 19.57 -6.88
CA LEU A 16 -0.44 18.55 -7.03
C LEU A 16 0.49 18.42 -5.80
N GLU A 17 0.82 19.55 -5.16
CA GLU A 17 1.64 19.56 -3.94
C GLU A 17 0.87 18.98 -2.74
N SER A 18 -0.44 19.27 -2.65
CA SER A 18 -1.31 18.74 -1.60
C SER A 18 -1.49 17.24 -1.70
N GLU A 19 -1.74 16.70 -2.90
CA GLU A 19 -1.89 15.25 -3.11
C GLU A 19 -0.61 14.47 -2.82
N SER A 20 0.54 15.02 -3.23
CA SER A 20 1.85 14.42 -2.96
C SER A 20 2.17 14.38 -1.47
N LYS A 21 1.76 15.41 -0.73
CA LYS A 21 1.90 15.48 0.72
C LYS A 21 1.01 14.45 1.43
N ILE A 22 -0.24 14.29 0.98
CA ILE A 22 -1.18 13.28 1.53
C ILE A 22 -0.62 11.87 1.34
N ARG A 23 -0.15 11.53 0.12
CA ARG A 23 0.48 10.22 -0.14
C ARG A 23 1.75 10.00 0.67
N GLY A 24 2.58 11.04 0.82
CA GLY A 24 3.78 10.98 1.64
C GLY A 24 3.46 10.65 3.10
N SER A 25 2.48 11.35 3.69
CA SER A 25 2.03 11.09 5.06
C SER A 25 1.40 9.71 5.22
N LEU A 26 0.60 9.25 4.24
CA LEU A 26 0.02 7.91 4.28
C LEU A 26 1.11 6.82 4.25
N LEU A 27 2.14 6.99 3.41
CA LEU A 27 3.26 6.06 3.36
C LEU A 27 4.06 6.05 4.67
N GLU A 28 4.29 7.23 5.25
CA GLU A 28 5.00 7.35 6.54
C GLU A 28 4.26 6.62 7.65
N GLU A 29 2.95 6.86 7.79
CA GLU A 29 2.09 6.18 8.77
C GLU A 29 2.02 4.67 8.53
N LEU A 30 1.84 4.23 7.28
CA LEU A 30 1.86 2.81 6.94
C LEU A 30 3.21 2.17 7.28
N THR A 31 4.31 2.90 7.06
CA THR A 31 5.65 2.45 7.40
C THR A 31 5.85 2.33 8.91
N ASP A 32 5.32 3.27 9.70
CA ASP A 32 5.36 3.22 11.16
C ASP A 32 4.62 2.00 11.70
N ILE A 33 3.38 1.76 11.22
CA ILE A 33 2.59 0.57 11.59
C ILE A 33 3.36 -0.71 11.22
N TYR A 34 3.94 -0.75 10.03
CA TYR A 34 4.73 -1.89 9.57
C TYR A 34 5.96 -2.12 10.45
N ASP A 35 6.72 -1.07 10.78
CA ASP A 35 7.94 -1.20 11.58
C ASP A 35 7.64 -1.62 13.02
N SER A 36 6.58 -1.04 13.60
CA SER A 36 6.11 -1.36 14.96
C SER A 36 5.62 -2.81 15.08
N THR A 37 5.04 -3.38 14.03
CA THR A 37 4.54 -4.76 14.04
C THR A 37 5.58 -5.80 13.59
N ILE A 38 6.34 -5.51 12.52
CA ILE A 38 7.28 -6.45 11.90
C ILE A 38 8.67 -6.35 12.54
N THR A 39 9.06 -5.18 13.03
CA THR A 39 10.35 -4.90 13.68
C THR A 39 11.53 -5.36 12.83
N THR A 40 11.69 -4.75 11.64
CA THR A 40 12.72 -5.15 10.68
C THR A 40 13.54 -3.97 10.16
N SER A 41 14.85 -4.16 10.09
CA SER A 41 15.80 -3.20 9.52
C SER A 41 16.03 -3.40 8.01
N LYS A 42 15.21 -4.22 7.34
CA LYS A 42 15.32 -4.44 5.89
C LYS A 42 14.98 -3.15 5.11
N PHE A 43 15.58 -3.04 3.92
CA PHE A 43 15.39 -1.90 3.04
C PHE A 43 13.93 -1.81 2.57
N LYS A 44 13.36 -0.61 2.73
CA LYS A 44 12.02 -0.26 2.28
C LYS A 44 12.16 0.67 1.07
N ASP A 45 11.78 0.18 -0.11
CA ASP A 45 11.89 0.94 -1.35
C ASP A 45 10.76 1.97 -1.44
N GLN A 46 11.06 3.21 -1.07
CA GLN A 46 10.05 4.27 -1.02
C GLN A 46 9.35 4.49 -2.38
N LYS A 47 10.06 4.32 -3.50
CA LYS A 47 9.49 4.52 -4.84
C LYS A 47 8.48 3.43 -5.19
N PHE A 48 8.83 2.18 -4.91
CA PHE A 48 7.94 1.03 -5.04
C PHE A 48 6.66 1.25 -4.23
N ASN A 49 6.82 1.57 -2.94
CA ASN A 49 5.68 1.78 -2.06
C ASN A 49 4.79 2.95 -2.52
N MET A 50 5.39 4.09 -2.91
CA MET A 50 4.64 5.22 -3.45
C MET A 50 3.88 4.87 -4.74
N LEU A 51 4.48 4.10 -5.66
CA LEU A 51 3.80 3.71 -6.89
C LEU A 51 2.60 2.81 -6.61
N VAL A 52 2.75 1.84 -5.70
CA VAL A 52 1.63 0.99 -5.26
C VAL A 52 0.51 1.83 -4.66
N LEU A 53 0.83 2.77 -3.76
CA LEU A 53 -0.17 3.67 -3.17
C LEU A 53 -0.88 4.55 -4.21
N ASP A 54 -0.15 5.04 -5.21
CA ASP A 54 -0.71 5.87 -6.27
C ASP A 54 -1.72 5.10 -7.14
N ASN A 55 -1.38 3.88 -7.53
CA ASN A 55 -2.28 3.03 -8.33
C ASN A 55 -3.50 2.56 -7.54
N LEU A 56 -3.34 2.39 -6.22
CA LEU A 56 -4.42 1.99 -5.32
C LEU A 56 -5.18 3.19 -4.72
N SER A 57 -4.91 4.41 -5.18
CA SER A 57 -5.50 5.63 -4.61
C SER A 57 -7.04 5.64 -4.66
N ASP A 58 -7.65 5.01 -5.67
CA ASP A 58 -9.10 4.89 -5.82
C ASP A 58 -9.76 3.99 -4.75
N VAL A 59 -9.00 3.03 -4.21
CA VAL A 59 -9.47 2.09 -3.19
C VAL A 59 -9.01 2.44 -1.77
N ILE A 60 -8.03 3.35 -1.65
CA ILE A 60 -7.54 3.87 -0.38
C ILE A 60 -8.44 5.05 0.05
N ASN A 61 -8.85 5.03 1.31
CA ASN A 61 -9.68 6.05 1.94
C ASN A 61 -9.09 6.46 3.31
N GLU A 62 -9.72 7.43 3.97
CA GLU A 62 -9.27 7.93 5.28
C GLU A 62 -9.23 6.85 6.38
N ASP A 63 -10.11 5.85 6.30
CA ASP A 63 -10.19 4.74 7.25
C ASP A 63 -9.15 3.64 6.98
N THR A 64 -8.41 3.70 5.86
CA THR A 64 -7.50 2.62 5.45
C THR A 64 -6.44 2.31 6.51
N LEU A 65 -5.87 3.33 7.16
CA LEU A 65 -4.87 3.13 8.21
C LEU A 65 -5.48 2.54 9.49
N ASP A 66 -6.73 2.89 9.82
CA ASP A 66 -7.44 2.29 10.95
C ASP A 66 -7.78 0.82 10.66
N ASN A 67 -8.28 0.55 9.46
CA ASN A 67 -8.56 -0.80 8.96
C ASN A 67 -7.29 -1.67 8.95
N VAL A 68 -6.13 -1.13 8.57
CA VAL A 68 -4.84 -1.84 8.68
C VAL A 68 -4.55 -2.21 10.14
N ARG A 69 -4.67 -1.26 11.07
CA ARG A 69 -4.43 -1.51 12.50
C ARG A 69 -5.41 -2.54 13.06
N HIS A 70 -6.68 -2.46 12.67
CA HIS A 70 -7.72 -3.41 13.04
C HIS A 70 -7.42 -4.81 12.50
N LEU A 71 -7.04 -4.92 11.22
CA LEU A 71 -6.68 -6.19 10.58
C LEU A 71 -5.51 -6.87 11.31
N LEU A 72 -4.46 -6.11 11.65
CA LEU A 72 -3.30 -6.64 12.37
C LEU A 72 -3.64 -7.08 13.80
N GLY A 73 -4.60 -6.39 14.45
CA GLY A 73 -5.12 -6.74 15.77
C GLY A 73 -6.04 -7.98 15.76
N ASP A 74 -6.95 -8.08 14.78
CA ASP A 74 -7.85 -9.23 14.59
C ASP A 74 -7.10 -10.47 14.12
N ARG A 75 -6.09 -10.29 13.26
CA ARG A 75 -5.39 -11.35 12.53
C ARG A 75 -3.89 -11.30 12.75
N ALA A 76 -3.48 -11.53 13.99
CA ALA A 76 -2.06 -11.56 14.37
C ALA A 76 -1.21 -12.51 13.49
N TYR A 77 -1.81 -13.56 12.92
CA TYR A 77 -1.13 -14.49 12.01
C TYR A 77 -0.56 -13.79 10.76
N ILE A 78 -1.17 -12.71 10.27
CA ILE A 78 -0.68 -11.95 9.10
C ILE A 78 0.72 -11.42 9.37
N THR A 79 0.94 -10.85 10.55
CA THR A 79 2.24 -10.36 11.01
C THR A 79 3.27 -11.49 11.03
N GLU A 80 2.91 -12.68 11.54
CA GLU A 80 3.81 -13.84 11.57
C GLU A 80 4.14 -14.34 10.15
N ARG A 81 3.17 -14.33 9.24
CA ARG A 81 3.34 -14.73 7.85
C ARG A 81 4.27 -13.80 7.08
N ILE A 82 4.12 -12.50 7.26
CA ILE A 82 5.04 -11.50 6.67
C ILE A 82 6.44 -11.71 7.22
N LYS A 83 6.60 -11.80 8.56
CA LYS A 83 7.89 -12.05 9.22
C LYS A 83 8.60 -13.30 8.70
N SER A 84 7.87 -14.40 8.55
CA SER A 84 8.42 -15.66 8.05
C SER A 84 8.90 -15.59 6.59
N ARG A 85 8.46 -14.60 5.81
CA ARG A 85 8.75 -14.47 4.38
C ARG A 85 9.66 -13.28 4.04
N LEU A 86 10.11 -12.52 5.04
CA LEU A 86 11.01 -11.39 4.88
C LEU A 86 12.28 -11.71 4.08
N ASP A 87 12.75 -12.96 4.12
CA ASP A 87 13.94 -13.40 3.39
C ASP A 87 13.65 -14.02 2.03
N SER A 88 12.39 -14.38 1.76
CA SER A 88 12.00 -15.07 0.53
C SER A 88 11.81 -14.11 -0.64
N ASN A 89 11.25 -12.92 -0.39
CA ASN A 89 11.00 -11.92 -1.42
C ASN A 89 11.05 -10.52 -0.82
N ILE A 90 11.62 -9.56 -1.57
CA ILE A 90 11.74 -8.16 -1.15
C ILE A 90 10.37 -7.49 -0.90
N PHE A 91 9.32 -7.96 -1.58
CA PHE A 91 7.93 -7.52 -1.39
C PHE A 91 7.51 -7.60 0.08
N TRP A 92 7.85 -8.68 0.78
CA TRP A 92 7.46 -8.85 2.19
C TRP A 92 8.16 -7.89 3.13
N SER A 93 9.24 -7.24 2.69
CA SER A 93 9.93 -6.20 3.46
C SER A 93 9.30 -4.81 3.28
N GLN A 94 8.30 -4.69 2.40
CA GLN A 94 7.69 -3.42 2.03
C GLN A 94 6.40 -3.18 2.82
N PRO A 95 6.14 -1.96 3.34
CA PRO A 95 4.92 -1.64 4.07
C PRO A 95 3.63 -1.91 3.28
N VAL A 96 3.68 -1.77 1.95
CA VAL A 96 2.54 -2.10 1.09
C VAL A 96 2.15 -3.58 1.10
N SER A 97 2.97 -4.49 1.64
CA SER A 97 2.56 -5.88 1.83
C SER A 97 1.39 -6.01 2.82
N ILE A 98 1.36 -5.18 3.86
CA ILE A 98 0.25 -5.14 4.82
C ILE A 98 -0.99 -4.55 4.16
N LEU A 99 -0.83 -3.49 3.37
CA LEU A 99 -1.92 -2.91 2.60
C LEU A 99 -2.53 -3.92 1.62
N ALA A 100 -1.70 -4.71 0.95
CA ALA A 100 -2.16 -5.77 0.06
C ALA A 100 -2.98 -6.83 0.81
N TYR A 101 -2.61 -7.19 2.04
CA TYR A 101 -3.43 -8.05 2.89
C TYR A 101 -4.80 -7.45 3.19
N LEU A 102 -4.86 -6.16 3.52
CA LEU A 102 -6.11 -5.45 3.77
C LEU A 102 -7.02 -5.44 2.54
N LEU A 103 -6.49 -5.00 1.41
CA LEU A 103 -7.25 -4.92 0.17
C LEU A 103 -7.67 -6.30 -0.34
N ALA A 104 -6.87 -7.34 -0.10
CA ALA A 104 -7.28 -8.71 -0.41
C ALA A 104 -8.48 -9.16 0.45
N VAL A 105 -8.67 -8.58 1.64
CA VAL A 105 -9.86 -8.81 2.48
C VAL A 105 -11.04 -7.99 1.98
N GLU A 106 -10.88 -6.67 1.87
CA GLU A 106 -11.97 -5.71 1.59
C GLU A 106 -12.35 -5.65 0.11
N GLN A 107 -11.37 -5.54 -0.78
CA GLN A 107 -11.57 -5.27 -2.22
C GLN A 107 -10.68 -6.17 -3.10
N PRO A 108 -10.85 -7.51 -3.06
CA PRO A 108 -9.96 -8.45 -3.74
C PRO A 108 -9.94 -8.31 -5.27
N LEU A 109 -11.03 -7.87 -5.91
CA LEU A 109 -11.01 -7.68 -7.36
C LEU A 109 -10.18 -6.44 -7.72
N ALA A 110 -10.44 -5.33 -7.04
CA ALA A 110 -9.73 -4.08 -7.28
C ALA A 110 -8.22 -4.20 -6.99
N LEU A 111 -7.84 -4.92 -5.94
CA LEU A 111 -6.41 -5.19 -5.67
C LEU A 111 -5.72 -5.86 -6.87
N LYS A 112 -6.37 -6.80 -7.55
CA LYS A 112 -5.77 -7.48 -8.71
C LYS A 112 -5.69 -6.57 -9.92
N GLU A 113 -6.75 -5.81 -10.18
CA GLU A 113 -6.85 -4.95 -11.36
C GLU A 113 -5.92 -3.73 -11.29
N LEU A 114 -5.73 -3.18 -10.09
CA LEU A 114 -4.98 -1.96 -9.85
C LEU A 114 -3.53 -2.20 -9.42
N TRP A 115 -3.08 -3.45 -9.26
CA TRP A 115 -1.72 -3.71 -8.80
C TRP A 115 -0.68 -3.36 -9.89
N PRO A 116 0.27 -2.46 -9.63
CA PRO A 116 1.16 -1.97 -10.69
C PRO A 116 2.35 -2.88 -11.02
N TYR A 117 2.60 -3.94 -10.24
CA TYR A 117 3.80 -4.77 -10.37
C TYR A 117 3.49 -6.25 -10.57
N ALA A 118 3.58 -6.72 -11.81
CA ALA A 118 3.47 -8.14 -12.16
C ALA A 118 4.52 -9.01 -11.43
N GLU A 119 5.68 -8.45 -11.10
CA GLU A 119 6.77 -9.13 -10.36
C GLU A 119 6.36 -9.57 -8.96
N SER A 120 5.32 -8.94 -8.39
CA SER A 120 4.79 -9.27 -7.07
C SER A 120 3.53 -10.13 -7.14
N GLU A 121 3.12 -10.59 -8.33
CA GLU A 121 1.92 -11.42 -8.52
C GLU A 121 1.97 -12.70 -7.69
N GLU A 122 3.10 -13.42 -7.69
CA GLU A 122 3.28 -14.61 -6.84
C GLU A 122 3.10 -14.29 -5.35
N SER A 123 3.50 -13.10 -4.92
CA SER A 123 3.30 -12.66 -3.53
C SER A 123 1.84 -12.36 -3.23
N LEU A 124 1.10 -11.78 -4.19
CA LEU A 124 -0.35 -11.63 -4.08
C LEU A 124 -1.02 -13.01 -4.04
N GLU A 125 -0.65 -13.97 -4.89
CA GLU A 125 -1.20 -15.33 -4.85
C GLU A 125 -1.06 -15.97 -3.46
N ILE A 126 0.09 -15.76 -2.82
CA ILE A 126 0.34 -16.21 -1.45
C ILE A 126 -0.58 -15.48 -0.45
N ILE A 127 -0.78 -14.16 -0.56
CA ILE A 127 -1.71 -13.40 0.29
C ILE A 127 -3.13 -13.98 0.17
N TYR A 128 -3.60 -14.22 -1.04
CA TYR A 128 -4.94 -14.77 -1.26
C TYR A 128 -5.07 -16.17 -0.67
N SER A 129 -4.06 -17.01 -0.87
CA SER A 129 -4.02 -18.37 -0.33
C SER A 129 -4.02 -18.37 1.21
N ASP A 130 -3.31 -17.43 1.82
CA ASP A 130 -3.25 -17.24 3.27
C ASP A 130 -4.61 -16.80 3.86
N LEU A 131 -5.42 -16.11 3.05
CA LEU A 131 -6.79 -15.73 3.36
C LEU A 131 -7.83 -16.81 2.96
N GLY A 132 -7.39 -17.96 2.44
CA GLY A 132 -8.26 -19.02 1.94
C GLY A 132 -9.03 -18.67 0.67
N LYS A 133 -8.59 -17.64 -0.07
CA LYS A 133 -9.18 -17.17 -1.32
C LYS A 133 -8.38 -17.66 -2.52
N LYS A 134 -9.02 -17.76 -3.68
CA LYS A 134 -8.34 -18.04 -4.95
C LYS A 134 -7.89 -16.74 -5.62
N TYR A 135 -6.64 -16.70 -6.06
CA TYR A 135 -6.13 -15.60 -6.87
C TYR A 135 -6.61 -15.71 -8.32
N HIS A 136 -6.47 -16.88 -8.92
CA HIS A 136 -7.04 -17.21 -10.22
C HIS A 136 -8.44 -17.83 -10.05
N ASN A 137 -9.45 -17.30 -10.76
CA ASN A 137 -10.80 -17.87 -10.77
C ASN A 137 -10.91 -19.06 -11.72
#